data_AF-A0A916Z4K7-F1
#
_entry.id   AF-A0A916Z4K7-F1
#
_cell.length_a   1.000
_cell.length_b   1.000
_cell.length_c   1.000
_cell.angle_alpha   90.00
_cell.angle_beta   90.00
_cell.angle_gamma   90.00
#
_symmetry.space_group_name_H-M   'P 1'
#
loop_
_entity.id
_entity.type
_entity.pdbx_description
1 polymer ?
#
loop_
_entity_poly.entity_id
_entity_poly.type
_entity_poly.pdbx_seq_one_letter_code
_entity_poly.pdbx_strand_id
1 'polypeptide(L)'
;MKTTVRNFAIALIAGVFTFSTVLASEPIGKKDESKTASKRTFDVGMYRVINSMKVNVLIEKQQGKALDITLKNDRNEVIYSEVVAKNAGKFSKKFDLTGLSDGKYRFEISNGKEVISKEVNLETHAPTPAEYRSVEVK
;
A
#
# COMPACT_ATOMS: atom_id res chain seq x y z
N MET A 1 -16.34 16.41 -57.38
CA MET A 1 -16.45 16.03 -55.97
C MET A 1 -16.81 14.56 -55.91
N LYS A 2 -15.99 13.72 -55.26
CA LYS A 2 -16.25 12.28 -55.10
C LYS A 2 -16.40 12.04 -53.60
N THR A 3 -17.61 11.71 -53.13
CA THR A 3 -17.87 11.44 -51.71
C THR A 3 -17.90 9.94 -51.48
N THR A 4 -17.01 9.48 -50.61
CA THR A 4 -16.90 8.10 -50.12
C THR A 4 -17.75 7.94 -48.87
N VAL A 5 -18.61 6.90 -48.85
CA VAL A 5 -19.38 6.53 -47.66
C VAL A 5 -18.58 5.47 -46.90
N ARG A 6 -18.23 5.75 -45.64
CA ARG A 6 -17.53 4.82 -44.74
C ARG A 6 -18.55 4.04 -43.92
N ASN A 7 -18.60 2.73 -44.11
CA ASN A 7 -19.31 1.80 -43.25
C ASN A 7 -18.48 1.57 -41.97
N PHE A 8 -19.03 1.90 -40.80
CA PHE A 8 -18.52 1.42 -39.51
C PHE A 8 -19.68 0.72 -38.79
N ALA A 9 -19.73 -0.60 -38.91
CA ALA A 9 -20.59 -1.45 -38.10
C ALA A 9 -19.83 -1.79 -36.80
N ILE A 10 -20.37 -1.39 -35.66
CA ILE A 10 -19.85 -1.71 -34.33
C ILE A 10 -20.50 -3.03 -33.91
N ALA A 11 -19.72 -4.11 -33.88
CA ALA A 11 -20.16 -5.40 -33.36
C ALA A 11 -20.04 -5.42 -31.83
N LEU A 12 -21.18 -5.54 -31.15
CA LEU A 12 -21.30 -5.68 -29.70
C LEU A 12 -21.23 -7.18 -29.37
N ILE A 13 -20.09 -7.66 -28.89
CA ILE A 13 -19.95 -9.03 -28.37
C ILE A 13 -20.14 -8.97 -26.85
N ALA A 14 -21.30 -9.42 -26.40
CA ALA A 14 -21.63 -9.59 -24.99
C ALA A 14 -21.71 -11.08 -24.64
N GLY A 15 -21.03 -11.47 -23.55
CA GLY A 15 -21.19 -12.74 -22.81
C GLY A 15 -20.53 -13.96 -23.46
N VAL A 16 -19.81 -14.84 -22.78
CA VAL A 16 -19.90 -15.30 -21.38
C VAL A 16 -18.53 -15.86 -20.98
N PHE A 17 -17.93 -15.40 -19.88
CA PHE A 17 -16.78 -16.08 -19.25
C PHE A 17 -17.26 -16.86 -18.03
N THR A 18 -17.49 -18.15 -18.17
CA THR A 18 -17.60 -19.08 -17.03
C THR A 18 -16.21 -19.55 -16.65
N PHE A 19 -15.65 -19.01 -15.57
CA PHE A 19 -14.48 -19.61 -14.90
C PHE A 19 -14.96 -20.47 -13.74
N SER A 20 -14.72 -21.77 -13.81
CA SER A 20 -14.80 -22.68 -12.66
C SER A 20 -13.84 -23.83 -12.87
N THR A 21 -12.66 -23.74 -12.24
CA THR A 21 -11.83 -24.90 -11.93
C THR A 21 -11.40 -24.80 -10.48
N VAL A 22 -12.02 -25.65 -9.64
CA VAL A 22 -11.58 -25.95 -8.28
C VAL A 22 -10.38 -26.88 -8.40
N LEU A 23 -9.21 -26.46 -7.91
CA LEU A 23 -8.08 -27.37 -7.74
C LEU A 23 -8.24 -28.12 -6.42
N ALA A 24 -8.32 -29.44 -6.54
CA ALA A 24 -8.41 -30.38 -5.45
C ALA A 24 -7.15 -30.33 -4.58
N SER A 25 -7.35 -30.37 -3.28
CA SER A 25 -6.33 -30.52 -2.25
C SER A 25 -5.75 -31.93 -2.30
N GLU A 26 -4.44 -32.07 -2.52
CA GLU A 26 -3.68 -33.28 -2.15
C GLU A 26 -2.62 -32.93 -1.10
N PRO A 27 -2.41 -33.78 -0.07
CA PRO A 27 -1.54 -33.48 1.06
C PRO A 27 -0.11 -33.85 0.71
N ILE A 28 0.75 -32.85 0.47
CA ILE A 28 2.19 -33.10 0.28
C ILE A 28 2.97 -32.26 1.27
N GLY A 29 3.68 -32.99 2.13
CA GLY A 29 5.08 -32.70 2.41
C GLY A 29 5.32 -31.61 3.45
N LYS A 30 5.97 -32.03 4.53
CA LYS A 30 6.64 -31.17 5.51
C LYS A 30 7.39 -30.05 4.78
N LYS A 31 7.02 -28.81 5.06
CA LYS A 31 7.73 -27.62 4.56
C LYS A 31 9.04 -27.49 5.32
N ASP A 32 10.10 -28.05 4.76
CA ASP A 32 11.45 -27.55 4.99
C ASP A 32 11.54 -26.17 4.34
N GLU A 33 11.20 -25.12 5.11
CA GLU A 33 11.39 -23.72 4.70
C GLU A 33 12.88 -23.34 4.75
N SER A 34 13.70 -23.96 3.89
CA SER A 34 14.97 -23.36 3.48
C SER A 34 14.65 -22.26 2.46
N LYS A 35 14.32 -21.08 2.97
CA LYS A 35 14.18 -19.85 2.16
C LYS A 35 15.54 -19.54 1.56
N THR A 36 15.77 -19.95 0.32
CA THR A 36 16.72 -19.26 -0.57
C THR A 36 16.27 -17.80 -0.63
N ALA A 37 16.86 -16.95 0.21
CA ALA A 37 16.57 -15.55 0.26
C ALA A 37 17.04 -14.92 -1.06
N SER A 38 16.11 -14.78 -2.01
CA SER A 38 16.31 -13.97 -3.20
C SER A 38 16.76 -12.57 -2.73
N LYS A 39 17.95 -12.15 -3.16
CA LYS A 39 18.51 -10.84 -2.84
C LYS A 39 17.50 -9.76 -3.26
N ARG A 40 16.93 -9.02 -2.29
CA ARG A 40 15.95 -7.96 -2.56
C ARG A 40 16.59 -6.85 -3.39
N THR A 41 15.80 -6.22 -4.26
CA THR A 41 16.26 -5.12 -5.12
C THR A 41 16.04 -3.72 -4.52
N PHE A 42 15.34 -3.66 -3.39
CA PHE A 42 15.11 -2.45 -2.60
C PHE A 42 14.82 -2.81 -1.13
N ASP A 43 15.10 -1.86 -0.24
CA ASP A 43 14.84 -1.93 1.19
C ASP A 43 13.93 -0.79 1.63
N VAL A 44 13.13 -1.05 2.68
CA VAL A 44 12.13 -0.10 3.18
C VAL A 44 12.23 0.05 4.69
N GLY A 45 12.50 1.28 5.14
CA GLY A 45 12.38 1.72 6.52
C GLY A 45 11.06 2.46 6.73
N MET A 46 10.39 2.21 7.84
CA MET A 46 9.16 2.92 8.20
C MET A 46 9.09 3.15 9.71
N TYR A 47 8.76 4.37 10.12
CA TYR A 47 8.56 4.70 11.54
C TYR A 47 7.50 5.80 11.72
N ARG A 48 6.78 5.72 12.84
CA ARG A 48 5.83 6.75 13.28
C ARG A 48 6.58 7.94 13.86
N VAL A 49 6.06 9.14 13.61
CA VAL A 49 6.51 10.36 14.29
C VAL A 49 5.78 10.44 15.62
N ILE A 50 6.55 10.55 16.72
CA ILE A 50 6.04 10.59 18.09
C ILE A 50 4.95 11.67 18.25
N ASN A 51 3.89 11.35 18.98
CA ASN A 51 2.76 12.24 19.28
C ASN A 51 2.11 12.87 18.03
N SER A 52 2.04 12.12 16.92
CA SER A 52 1.40 12.60 15.70
C SER A 52 0.83 11.45 14.86
N MET A 53 -0.09 11.78 13.94
CA MET A 53 -0.57 10.84 12.92
C MET A 53 0.31 10.81 11.66
N LYS A 54 1.61 11.05 11.81
CA LYS A 54 2.55 11.11 10.69
C LYS A 54 3.46 9.89 10.66
N VAL A 55 3.74 9.38 9.47
CA VAL A 55 4.62 8.24 9.23
C VAL A 55 5.71 8.64 8.24
N ASN A 56 6.97 8.36 8.55
CA ASN A 56 8.04 8.45 7.55
C ASN A 56 8.23 7.09 6.88
N VAL A 57 8.28 7.09 5.56
CA VAL A 57 8.66 5.94 4.74
C VAL A 57 9.95 6.31 4.00
N LEU A 58 10.96 5.47 4.16
CA LEU A 58 12.28 5.60 3.54
C LEU A 58 12.52 4.38 2.68
N ILE A 59 13.00 4.60 1.47
CA ILE A 59 13.27 3.55 0.51
C ILE A 59 14.68 3.74 -0.04
N GLU A 60 15.45 2.67 -0.06
CA GLU A 60 16.71 2.58 -0.78
C GLU A 60 16.56 1.52 -1.87
N LYS A 61 16.93 1.86 -3.11
CA LYS A 61 16.71 1.01 -4.28
C LYS A 61 17.84 1.18 -5.28
N GLN A 62 18.09 0.13 -6.07
CA GLN A 62 18.90 0.29 -7.27
C GLN A 62 18.14 1.10 -8.32
N GLN A 63 18.80 2.02 -9.01
CA GLN A 63 18.20 2.76 -10.13
C GLN A 63 17.83 1.81 -11.29
N GLY A 64 16.96 2.27 -12.18
CA GLY A 64 16.55 1.56 -13.40
C GLY A 64 15.15 0.94 -13.36
N LYS A 65 14.52 0.86 -12.19
CA LYS A 65 13.13 0.38 -12.03
C LYS A 65 12.32 1.38 -11.20
N ALA A 66 11.08 1.66 -11.57
CA ALA A 66 10.18 2.41 -10.71
C ALA A 66 9.69 1.54 -9.53
N LEU A 67 9.19 2.18 -8.48
CA LEU A 67 8.44 1.50 -7.42
C LEU A 67 7.08 2.14 -7.24
N ASP A 68 6.05 1.34 -7.03
CA ASP A 68 4.73 1.81 -6.62
C ASP A 68 4.64 1.74 -5.10
N ILE A 69 4.25 2.85 -4.48
CA ILE A 69 3.88 2.94 -3.07
C ILE A 69 2.36 3.03 -3.03
N THR A 70 1.71 2.16 -2.28
CA THR A 70 0.27 2.24 -2.02
C THR A 70 0.01 2.21 -0.53
N LEU A 71 -0.99 2.96 -0.07
CA LEU A 71 -1.57 2.83 1.25
C LEU A 71 -2.92 2.16 1.11
N LYS A 72 -3.11 1.07 1.86
CA LYS A 72 -4.37 0.32 1.90
C LYS A 72 -4.98 0.37 3.29
N ASN A 73 -6.31 0.40 3.35
CA ASN A 73 -7.04 0.17 4.59
C ASN A 73 -7.18 -1.34 4.88
N ASP A 74 -7.87 -1.66 5.97
CA ASP A 74 -8.17 -3.02 6.44
C ASP A 74 -9.00 -3.86 5.45
N ARG A 75 -9.80 -3.22 4.60
CA ARG A 75 -10.56 -3.83 3.51
C ARG A 75 -9.74 -4.06 2.23
N ASN A 76 -8.43 -3.83 2.29
CA ASN A 76 -7.49 -3.88 1.14
C ASN A 76 -7.80 -2.85 0.04
N GLU A 77 -8.61 -1.83 0.32
CA GLU A 77 -8.88 -0.74 -0.62
C GLU A 77 -7.68 0.20 -0.66
N VAL A 78 -7.22 0.55 -1.86
CA VAL A 78 -6.14 1.53 -2.04
C VAL A 78 -6.71 2.93 -1.83
N ILE A 79 -6.27 3.60 -0.77
CA ILE A 79 -6.69 4.97 -0.43
C ILE A 79 -5.64 6.03 -0.82
N TYR A 80 -4.43 5.59 -1.15
CA TYR A 80 -3.37 6.44 -1.69
C TYR A 80 -2.42 5.62 -2.56
N SER A 81 -1.90 6.24 -3.63
CA SER A 81 -0.86 5.65 -4.48
C SER A 81 0.09 6.71 -5.03
N GLU A 82 1.38 6.35 -5.13
CA GLU A 82 2.43 7.20 -5.69
C GLU A 82 3.54 6.35 -6.31
N VAL A 83 4.19 6.88 -7.34
CA VAL A 83 5.29 6.21 -8.03
C VAL A 83 6.62 6.86 -7.67
N VAL A 84 7.58 6.06 -7.21
CA VAL A 84 8.99 6.45 -7.09
C VAL A 84 9.66 6.26 -8.45
N ALA A 85 10.18 7.35 -9.01
CA ALA A 85 10.77 7.37 -10.33
C ALA A 85 11.98 6.42 -10.46
N LYS A 86 12.18 5.87 -11.66
CA LYS A 86 13.25 4.89 -11.96
C LYS A 86 14.68 5.40 -11.72
N ASN A 87 14.90 6.71 -11.80
CA ASN A 87 16.20 7.35 -11.61
C ASN A 87 16.50 7.68 -10.13
N ALA A 88 15.54 7.52 -9.22
CA ALA A 88 15.77 7.71 -7.80
C ALA A 88 16.45 6.47 -7.20
N GLY A 89 17.59 6.66 -6.52
CA GLY A 89 18.23 5.61 -5.71
C GLY A 89 17.73 5.59 -4.26
N LYS A 90 17.21 6.73 -3.78
CA LYS A 90 16.64 6.91 -2.45
C LYS A 90 15.34 7.70 -2.55
N PHE A 91 14.41 7.38 -1.67
CA PHE A 91 13.15 8.11 -1.51
C PHE A 91 12.84 8.24 -0.03
N SER A 92 12.34 9.40 0.39
CA SER A 92 11.89 9.63 1.75
C SER A 92 10.67 10.54 1.71
N LYS A 93 9.59 10.12 2.35
CA LYS A 93 8.38 10.94 2.46
C LYS A 93 7.73 10.77 3.81
N LYS A 94 7.28 11.91 4.35
CA LYS A 94 6.43 11.96 5.53
C LYS A 94 4.98 11.99 5.07
N PHE A 95 4.26 10.93 5.35
CA PHE A 95 2.82 10.82 5.12
C PHE A 95 2.09 11.39 6.33
N ASP A 96 1.19 12.34 6.08
CA ASP A 96 0.25 12.84 7.09
C ASP A 96 -1.04 12.03 6.97
N LEU A 97 -1.34 11.23 7.98
CA LEU A 97 -2.53 10.38 8.04
C LEU A 97 -3.63 11.03 8.89
N THR A 98 -3.48 12.32 9.22
CA THR A 98 -4.50 13.10 9.91
C THR A 98 -5.80 13.08 9.11
N GLY A 99 -6.91 12.80 9.79
CA GLY A 99 -8.25 12.72 9.18
C GLY A 99 -8.64 11.33 8.67
N LEU A 100 -7.71 10.35 8.68
CA LEU A 100 -8.09 8.94 8.53
C LEU A 100 -8.69 8.43 9.84
N SER A 101 -9.68 7.55 9.73
CA SER A 101 -10.27 6.87 10.89
C SER A 101 -9.28 5.93 11.55
N ASP A 102 -9.45 5.72 12.85
CA ASP A 102 -8.70 4.72 13.61
C ASP A 102 -8.86 3.33 12.99
N GLY A 103 -7.77 2.58 12.97
CA GLY A 103 -7.74 1.28 12.32
C GLY A 103 -6.37 0.85 11.83
N LYS A 104 -6.35 -0.29 11.14
CA LYS A 104 -5.14 -0.87 10.56
C LYS A 104 -4.97 -0.40 9.13
N TYR A 105 -3.76 0.06 8.81
CA TYR A 105 -3.38 0.46 7.48
C TYR A 105 -2.08 -0.21 7.07
N ARG A 106 -1.87 -0.32 5.76
CA ARG A 106 -0.75 -1.05 5.21
C ARG A 106 -0.13 -0.31 4.04
N PHE A 107 1.14 0.03 4.17
CA PHE A 107 1.95 0.48 3.05
C PHE A 107 2.45 -0.75 2.28
N GLU A 108 2.18 -0.82 0.98
CA GLU A 108 2.79 -1.79 0.07
C GLU A 108 3.69 -1.07 -0.93
N ILE A 109 4.94 -1.49 -0.98
CA ILE A 109 5.95 -1.00 -1.92
C ILE A 109 6.27 -2.12 -2.89
N SER A 110 6.04 -1.91 -4.19
CA SER A 110 6.24 -2.95 -5.21
C SER A 110 7.05 -2.48 -6.41
N ASN A 111 7.81 -3.39 -7.02
CA ASN A 111 8.42 -3.22 -8.33
C ASN A 111 7.73 -4.08 -9.42
N GLY A 112 6.53 -4.61 -9.13
CA GLY A 112 5.79 -5.58 -9.95
C GLY A 112 6.23 -7.05 -9.81
N LYS A 113 7.41 -7.32 -9.23
CA LYS A 113 7.93 -8.68 -8.97
C LYS A 113 8.07 -8.98 -7.48
N GLU A 114 8.52 -7.99 -6.74
CA GLU A 114 8.75 -8.00 -5.30
C GLU A 114 7.76 -7.04 -4.64
N VAL A 115 7.29 -7.40 -3.45
CA VAL A 115 6.42 -6.54 -2.62
C VAL A 115 6.96 -6.54 -1.21
N ILE A 116 7.11 -5.35 -0.61
CA ILE A 116 7.37 -5.17 0.81
C ILE A 116 6.15 -4.51 1.44
N SER A 117 5.60 -5.16 2.47
CA SER A 117 4.43 -4.67 3.19
C SER A 117 4.82 -4.22 4.60
N LYS A 118 4.34 -3.05 5.02
CA LYS A 118 4.57 -2.45 6.34
C LYS A 118 3.25 -1.97 6.91
N GLU A 119 2.92 -2.42 8.11
CA GLU A 119 1.65 -2.09 8.78
C GLU A 119 1.82 -0.91 9.74
N VAL A 120 0.75 -0.12 9.87
CA VAL A 120 0.62 0.93 10.87
C VAL A 120 -0.79 0.91 11.43
N ASN A 121 -0.90 0.89 12.75
CA ASN A 121 -2.18 1.07 13.44
C ASN A 121 -2.32 2.54 13.83
N LEU A 122 -3.44 3.13 13.44
CA LEU A 122 -3.85 4.48 13.80
C LEU A 122 -4.81 4.41 14.97
N GLU A 123 -4.46 5.11 16.05
CA GLU A 123 -5.23 5.17 17.29
C GLU A 123 -5.18 6.61 17.78
N THR A 124 -6.32 7.29 17.72
CA THR A 124 -6.51 8.62 18.30
C THR A 124 -6.67 8.47 19.81
N HIS A 125 -5.57 8.67 20.53
CA HIS A 125 -5.66 8.83 21.98
C HIS A 125 -6.22 10.24 22.24
N ALA A 126 -7.47 10.31 22.71
CA ALA A 126 -8.00 11.56 23.22
C ALA A 126 -7.09 12.02 24.39
N PRO A 127 -6.70 13.30 24.45
CA PRO A 127 -5.93 13.79 25.58
C PRO A 127 -6.76 13.61 26.85
N THR A 128 -6.21 12.94 27.86
CA THR A 128 -6.80 12.90 29.20
C THR A 128 -6.83 14.33 29.74
N PRO A 129 -8.00 14.88 30.11
CA PRO A 129 -8.05 16.21 30.72
C PRO A 129 -7.17 16.25 31.97
N ALA A 130 -6.34 17.27 32.11
CA ALA A 130 -5.57 17.47 33.33
C ALA A 130 -6.52 17.78 34.50
N GLU A 131 -6.40 17.05 35.61
CA GLU A 131 -7.14 17.37 36.84
C GLU A 131 -6.56 18.65 37.46
N TYR A 132 -7.29 19.76 37.37
CA TYR A 132 -6.96 20.98 38.10
C TYR A 132 -7.52 20.88 39.53
N ARG A 133 -6.68 21.08 40.54
CA ARG A 133 -7.13 21.29 41.92
C ARG A 133 -7.37 22.79 42.13
N SER A 134 -8.63 23.17 42.38
CA SER A 134 -8.94 24.53 42.82
C SER A 134 -8.42 24.74 44.24
N VAL A 135 -7.60 25.78 44.44
CA VAL A 135 -7.23 26.25 45.77
C VAL A 135 -8.11 27.46 46.08
N GLU A 136 -8.98 27.32 47.07
CA GLU A 136 -9.73 28.44 47.61
C GLU A 136 -8.81 29.20 48.59
N VAL A 137 -8.54 30.47 48.30
CA VAL A 137 -7.79 31.36 49.20
C VAL A 137 -8.80 32.02 50.12
N LYS A 138 -8.64 31.82 51.43
CA LYS A 138 -9.48 32.39 52.48
C LYS A 138 -8.87 33.68 53.04
#